data_AF-A0A293NFZ8-F1
#
_entry.id   AF-A0A293NFZ8-F1
#
_cell.length_a   1.000
_cell.length_b   1.000
_cell.length_c   1.000
_cell.angle_alpha   90.00
_cell.angle_beta   90.00
_cell.angle_gamma   90.00
#
_symmetry.space_group_name_H-M   'P 1'
#
loop_
_entity.id
_entity.type
_entity.pdbx_description
1 polymer ?
#
loop_
_entity_poly.entity_id
_entity_poly.type
_entity_poly.pdbx_seq_one_letter_code
_entity_poly.pdbx_strand_id
1 'polypeptide(L)'
;MIPMLAFSLLLTTVTPAAPTTSGSYRALVLDSEQAMLDGRYQDAIDAIDAAQRRLESPSADLTYNRAVANYRMGNWTDAAAGFTDAIARSDDPSLLNDSIYNLGNVTHQQVVESLQSGDQSGAQQAIDQLDAARTQLDTALGHYRTAIRSNPTDEDARANAEMTWNLMKQLQQ
;
A
#
# COMPACT_ATOMS: atom_id res chain seq x y z
N MET A 1 69.14 21.02 5.45
CA MET A 1 68.26 19.92 5.92
C MET A 1 67.20 20.54 6.82
N ILE A 2 65.96 20.67 6.33
CA ILE A 2 64.81 21.24 7.06
C ILE A 2 63.83 20.08 7.29
N PRO A 3 63.30 19.83 8.50
CA PRO A 3 62.42 18.71 8.74
C PRO A 3 61.00 19.01 8.26
N MET A 4 60.41 18.00 7.62
CA MET A 4 59.07 17.99 7.03
C MET A 4 58.05 17.67 8.16
N LEU A 5 57.17 18.62 8.47
CA LEU A 5 56.03 18.40 9.38
C LEU A 5 54.90 17.71 8.61
N ALA A 6 54.56 16.49 9.00
CA ALA A 6 53.43 15.74 8.48
C ALA A 6 52.12 16.31 9.06
N PHE A 7 51.24 16.80 8.20
CA PHE A 7 49.90 17.25 8.56
C PHE A 7 48.94 16.05 8.46
N SER A 8 48.57 15.47 9.61
CA SER A 8 47.55 14.42 9.66
C SER A 8 46.16 15.04 9.53
N LEU A 9 45.55 14.87 8.36
CA LEU A 9 44.17 15.22 8.10
C LEU A 9 43.26 14.16 8.75
N LEU A 10 42.64 14.47 9.88
CA LEU A 10 41.55 13.67 10.43
C LEU A 10 40.30 13.87 9.54
N LEU A 11 39.95 12.84 8.79
CA LEU A 11 38.70 12.77 8.06
C LEU A 11 37.59 12.34 9.05
N THR A 12 36.85 13.30 9.60
CA THR A 12 35.66 13.01 10.41
C THR A 12 34.53 12.59 9.49
N THR A 13 34.16 11.32 9.50
CA THR A 13 32.94 10.85 8.85
C THR A 13 31.74 11.36 9.62
N VAL A 14 30.96 12.25 9.02
CA VAL A 14 29.63 12.60 9.52
C VAL A 14 28.73 11.40 9.23
N THR A 15 28.43 10.60 10.25
CA THR A 15 27.38 9.60 10.18
C THR A 15 26.04 10.34 10.15
N PRO A 16 25.19 10.15 9.11
CA PRO A 16 23.85 10.71 9.14
C PRO A 16 23.09 10.12 10.34
N ALA A 17 22.55 11.00 11.18
CA ALA A 17 21.71 10.58 12.29
C ALA A 17 20.45 9.94 11.72
N ALA A 18 20.17 8.69 12.09
CA ALA A 18 18.89 8.06 11.78
C ALA A 18 17.76 8.93 12.37
N PRO A 19 16.68 9.21 11.62
CA PRO A 19 15.56 9.97 12.16
C PRO A 19 14.97 9.20 13.36
N THR A 20 15.17 9.73 14.56
CA THR A 20 14.54 9.23 15.77
C THR A 20 13.07 9.65 15.76
N THR A 21 12.21 8.90 15.09
CA THR A 21 10.75 9.12 15.04
C THR A 21 10.09 8.75 16.38
N SER A 22 10.42 9.50 17.44
CA SER A 22 9.71 9.48 18.73
C SER A 22 8.49 10.41 18.69
N GLY A 23 7.58 10.19 17.72
CA GLY A 23 6.29 10.87 17.64
C GLY A 23 5.18 10.10 18.36
N SER A 24 4.04 10.73 18.68
CA SER A 24 2.81 9.99 19.01
C SER A 24 2.25 9.30 17.76
N TYR A 25 1.34 8.31 17.90
CA TYR A 25 0.71 7.67 16.74
C TYR A 25 0.11 8.71 15.77
N ARG A 26 -0.70 9.64 16.30
CA ARG A 26 -1.32 10.70 15.51
C ARG A 26 -0.30 11.60 14.80
N ALA A 27 0.80 11.96 15.48
CA ALA A 27 1.84 12.77 14.86
C ALA A 27 2.50 12.03 13.68
N LEU A 28 2.81 10.75 13.86
CA LEU A 28 3.42 9.93 12.81
C LEU A 28 2.51 9.75 11.59
N VAL A 29 1.19 9.61 11.80
CA VAL A 29 0.23 9.57 10.69
C VAL A 29 0.23 10.89 9.91
N LEU A 30 0.14 12.03 10.61
CA LEU A 30 0.17 13.36 9.97
C LEU A 30 1.49 13.61 9.23
N ASP A 31 2.62 13.22 9.83
CA ASP A 31 3.94 13.33 9.20
C ASP A 31 3.99 12.49 7.91
N SER A 32 3.41 11.28 7.93
CA SER A 32 3.34 10.43 6.74
C SER A 32 2.46 11.03 5.63
N GLU A 33 1.29 11.59 5.98
CA GLU A 33 0.40 12.24 5.02
C GLU A 33 1.07 13.45 4.39
N GLN A 34 1.76 14.28 5.19
CA GLN A 34 2.52 15.41 4.68
C GLN A 34 3.67 14.96 3.77
N ALA A 35 4.41 13.93 4.16
CA ALA A 35 5.48 13.37 3.33
C ALA A 35 4.95 12.83 1.99
N MET A 36 3.76 12.20 1.98
CA MET A 36 3.08 11.78 0.76
C MET A 36 2.75 12.96 -0.16
N LEU A 37 2.22 14.06 0.41
CA LEU A 37 1.91 15.29 -0.34
C LEU A 37 3.16 15.96 -0.92
N ASP A 38 4.27 15.92 -0.17
CA ASP A 38 5.56 16.47 -0.59
C ASP A 38 6.32 15.59 -1.61
N GLY A 39 5.81 14.39 -1.92
CA GLY A 39 6.48 13.40 -2.76
C GLY A 39 7.68 12.71 -2.09
N ARG A 40 7.83 12.86 -0.77
CA ARG A 40 8.87 12.19 0.04
C ARG A 40 8.39 10.81 0.46
N TYR A 41 8.22 9.92 -0.51
CA TYR A 41 7.56 8.63 -0.30
C TYR A 41 8.30 7.71 0.68
N GLN A 42 9.64 7.73 0.70
CA GLN A 42 10.40 6.94 1.69
C GLN A 42 10.16 7.47 3.11
N ASP A 43 10.18 8.79 3.32
CA ASP A 43 9.88 9.38 4.63
C ASP A 43 8.45 9.05 5.08
N ALA A 44 7.50 8.98 4.13
CA ALA A 44 6.14 8.55 4.41
C ALA A 44 6.10 7.08 4.87
N ILE A 45 6.81 6.18 4.20
CA ILE A 45 6.92 4.77 4.59
C ILE A 45 7.53 4.65 6.00
N ASP A 46 8.60 5.37 6.28
CA ASP A 46 9.28 5.31 7.59
C ASP A 46 8.35 5.79 8.73
N ALA A 47 7.58 6.85 8.48
CA ALA A 47 6.59 7.37 9.41
C ALA A 47 5.41 6.41 9.60
N ILE A 48 4.93 5.78 8.52
CA ILE A 48 3.89 4.74 8.58
C ILE A 48 4.36 3.54 9.39
N ASP A 49 5.56 3.01 9.11
CA ASP A 49 6.13 1.86 9.82
C ASP A 49 6.30 2.20 11.32
N ALA A 50 6.69 3.43 11.64
CA ALA A 50 6.75 3.90 13.02
C ALA A 50 5.36 4.00 13.68
N ALA A 51 4.33 4.43 12.95
CA ALA A 51 2.96 4.49 13.43
C ALA A 51 2.39 3.08 13.67
N GLN A 52 2.60 2.14 12.74
CA GLN A 52 2.15 0.75 12.85
C GLN A 52 2.74 0.05 14.09
N ARG A 53 4.02 0.33 14.43
CA ARG A 53 4.65 -0.18 15.67
C ARG A 53 3.98 0.30 16.97
N ARG A 54 3.09 1.29 16.91
CA ARG A 54 2.31 1.77 18.08
C ARG A 54 0.95 1.08 18.22
N LEU A 55 0.58 0.25 17.26
CA LEU A 55 -0.67 -0.50 17.27
C LEU A 55 -0.40 -1.93 17.71
N GLU A 56 -1.35 -2.51 18.43
CA GLU A 56 -1.32 -3.94 18.79
C GLU A 56 -1.62 -4.85 17.58
N SER A 57 -2.26 -4.29 16.54
CA SER A 57 -2.61 -4.98 15.31
C SER A 57 -2.37 -4.07 14.10
N PRO A 58 -1.96 -4.63 12.94
CA PRO A 58 -1.78 -3.85 11.72
C PRO A 58 -3.07 -3.12 11.31
N SER A 59 -2.94 -1.85 10.91
CA SER A 59 -4.04 -1.06 10.33
C SER A 59 -4.06 -1.23 8.81
N ALA A 60 -5.22 -1.56 8.26
CA ALA A 60 -5.42 -1.69 6.82
C ALA A 60 -5.17 -0.35 6.10
N ASP A 61 -5.62 0.78 6.65
CA ASP A 61 -5.37 2.12 6.10
C ASP A 61 -3.87 2.44 5.99
N LEU A 62 -3.11 2.14 7.06
CA LEU A 62 -1.67 2.35 7.06
C LEU A 62 -0.96 1.42 6.06
N THR A 63 -1.39 0.16 5.97
CA THR A 63 -0.88 -0.78 4.95
C THR A 63 -1.18 -0.28 3.54
N TYR A 64 -2.39 0.20 3.27
CA TYR A 64 -2.78 0.79 2.00
C TYR A 64 -1.92 2.01 1.67
N ASN A 65 -1.76 2.97 2.59
CA ASN A 65 -0.96 4.17 2.35
C ASN A 65 0.51 3.83 2.08
N ARG A 66 1.06 2.83 2.76
CA ARG A 66 2.41 2.31 2.50
C ARG A 66 2.50 1.70 1.10
N ALA A 67 1.47 1.00 0.66
CA ALA A 67 1.40 0.44 -0.70
C ALA A 67 1.32 1.55 -1.76
N VAL A 68 0.56 2.62 -1.52
CA VAL A 68 0.52 3.80 -2.39
C VAL A 68 1.89 4.46 -2.49
N ALA A 69 2.60 4.63 -1.37
CA ALA A 69 3.96 5.17 -1.38
C ALA A 69 4.91 4.30 -2.21
N ASN A 70 4.87 2.98 -2.05
CA ASN A 70 5.65 2.04 -2.85
C ASN A 70 5.29 2.09 -4.34
N TYR A 71 4.00 2.17 -4.67
CA TYR A 71 3.54 2.35 -6.05
C TYR A 71 4.12 3.63 -6.67
N ARG A 72 4.09 4.74 -5.93
CA ARG A 72 4.65 6.02 -6.40
C ARG A 72 6.16 5.99 -6.61
N MET A 73 6.87 5.11 -5.91
CA MET A 73 8.31 4.89 -6.07
C MET A 73 8.66 3.90 -7.18
N GLY A 74 7.68 3.21 -7.76
CA GLY A 74 7.93 2.12 -8.73
C GLY A 74 8.26 0.77 -8.08
N ASN A 75 8.08 0.64 -6.77
CA ASN A 75 8.31 -0.60 -6.03
C ASN A 75 7.10 -1.52 -6.19
N TRP A 76 6.90 -2.07 -7.39
CA TRP A 76 5.67 -2.78 -7.74
C TRP A 76 5.40 -4.01 -6.87
N THR A 77 6.44 -4.78 -6.53
CA THR A 77 6.29 -5.97 -5.68
C THR A 77 5.76 -5.61 -4.30
N ASP A 78 6.34 -4.60 -3.65
CA ASP A 78 5.91 -4.16 -2.33
C ASP A 78 4.54 -3.49 -2.36
N ALA A 79 4.24 -2.74 -3.43
CA ALA A 79 2.93 -2.16 -3.64
C ALA A 79 1.85 -3.25 -3.79
N ALA A 80 2.08 -4.25 -4.63
CA ALA A 80 1.16 -5.37 -4.84
C ALA A 80 0.89 -6.13 -3.53
N ALA A 81 1.95 -6.45 -2.78
CA ALA A 81 1.84 -7.12 -1.50
C ALA A 81 1.04 -6.27 -0.48
N GLY A 82 1.33 -4.98 -0.41
CA GLY A 82 0.63 -4.05 0.48
C GLY A 82 -0.85 -3.91 0.14
N PHE A 83 -1.21 -3.74 -1.14
CA PHE A 83 -2.62 -3.70 -1.53
C PHE A 83 -3.33 -5.03 -1.26
N THR A 84 -2.68 -6.16 -1.53
CA THR A 84 -3.24 -7.49 -1.22
C THR A 84 -3.50 -7.67 0.28
N ASP A 85 -2.58 -7.24 1.14
CA ASP A 85 -2.74 -7.30 2.60
C ASP A 85 -3.83 -6.34 3.10
N ALA A 86 -3.94 -5.13 2.52
CA ALA A 86 -5.02 -4.20 2.82
C ALA A 86 -6.39 -4.79 2.43
N ILE A 87 -6.49 -5.46 1.28
CA ILE A 87 -7.70 -6.15 0.84
C ILE A 87 -8.09 -7.27 1.81
N ALA A 88 -7.12 -8.07 2.26
CA ALA A 88 -7.38 -9.21 3.14
C ALA A 88 -7.83 -8.80 4.55
N ARG A 89 -7.58 -7.55 4.97
CA ARG A 89 -7.82 -7.06 6.35
C ARG A 89 -8.90 -6.00 6.48
N SER A 90 -9.26 -5.34 5.38
CA SER A 90 -10.22 -4.24 5.43
C SER A 90 -11.66 -4.76 5.39
N ASP A 91 -12.48 -4.27 6.32
CA ASP A 91 -13.93 -4.37 6.25
C ASP A 91 -14.57 -3.10 5.65
N ASP A 92 -13.78 -2.03 5.43
CA ASP A 92 -14.25 -0.80 4.77
C ASP A 92 -14.31 -1.03 3.24
N PRO A 93 -15.50 -0.99 2.63
CA PRO A 93 -15.68 -1.17 1.20
C PRO A 93 -14.95 -0.11 0.35
N SER A 94 -14.75 1.09 0.88
CA SER A 94 -14.02 2.16 0.19
C SER A 94 -12.54 1.85 0.09
N LEU A 95 -11.93 1.49 1.22
CA LEU A 95 -10.53 1.09 1.25
C LEU A 95 -10.28 -0.19 0.44
N LEU A 96 -11.22 -1.16 0.48
CA LEU A 96 -11.18 -2.35 -0.37
C LEU A 96 -11.17 -1.96 -1.86
N ASN A 97 -12.04 -1.04 -2.26
CA ASN A 97 -12.11 -0.55 -3.63
C ASN A 97 -10.81 0.09 -4.07
N ASP A 98 -10.33 1.06 -3.31
CA ASP A 98 -9.11 1.79 -3.63
C ASP A 98 -7.90 0.86 -3.69
N SER A 99 -7.83 -0.13 -2.80
CA SER A 99 -6.74 -1.12 -2.80
C SER A 99 -6.76 -1.98 -4.06
N ILE A 100 -7.94 -2.44 -4.51
CA ILE A 100 -8.06 -3.30 -5.70
C ILE A 100 -7.80 -2.51 -6.97
N TYR A 101 -8.31 -1.29 -7.06
CA TYR A 101 -8.02 -0.39 -8.17
C TYR A 101 -6.51 -0.16 -8.31
N ASN A 102 -5.84 0.16 -7.20
CA ASN A 102 -4.40 0.39 -7.22
C ASN A 102 -3.61 -0.90 -7.45
N LEU A 103 -4.07 -2.06 -6.99
CA LEU A 103 -3.47 -3.36 -7.36
C LEU A 103 -3.56 -3.60 -8.87
N GLY A 104 -4.68 -3.27 -9.51
CA GLY A 104 -4.80 -3.32 -10.97
C GLY A 104 -3.80 -2.40 -11.68
N ASN A 105 -3.58 -1.20 -11.15
CA ASN A 105 -2.56 -0.29 -11.67
C ASN A 105 -1.14 -0.84 -11.48
N VAL A 106 -0.84 -1.44 -10.33
CA VAL A 106 0.43 -2.16 -10.11
C VAL A 106 0.59 -3.28 -11.13
N THR A 107 -0.44 -4.09 -11.32
CA THR A 107 -0.44 -5.21 -12.28
C THR A 107 -0.14 -4.73 -13.69
N HIS A 108 -0.79 -3.65 -14.12
CA HIS A 108 -0.50 -3.05 -15.41
C HIS A 108 0.98 -2.63 -15.54
N GLN A 109 1.54 -1.96 -14.52
CA GLN A 109 2.95 -1.55 -14.55
C GLN A 109 3.90 -2.75 -14.59
N GLN A 110 3.65 -3.78 -13.78
CA GLN A 110 4.45 -5.01 -13.79
C GLN A 110 4.40 -5.70 -15.15
N VAL A 111 3.22 -5.81 -15.77
CA VAL A 111 3.08 -6.38 -17.11
C VAL A 111 3.86 -5.56 -18.14
N VAL A 112 3.75 -4.23 -18.12
CA VAL A 112 4.49 -3.36 -19.04
C VAL A 112 6.01 -3.53 -18.87
N GLU A 113 6.52 -3.53 -17.64
CA GLU A 113 7.94 -3.72 -17.35
C GLU A 113 8.42 -5.13 -17.75
N SER A 114 7.63 -6.15 -17.46
CA SER A 114 7.83 -7.53 -17.89
C SER A 114 7.92 -7.67 -19.41
N LEU A 115 7.03 -7.00 -20.16
CA LEU A 115 7.06 -7.02 -21.62
C LEU A 115 8.29 -6.28 -22.18
N GLN A 116 8.73 -5.21 -21.53
CA GLN A 116 9.93 -4.47 -21.91
C GLN A 116 11.22 -5.25 -21.61
N SER A 117 11.25 -5.97 -20.49
CA SER A 117 12.41 -6.78 -20.05
C SER A 117 12.45 -8.18 -20.67
N GLY A 118 11.33 -8.66 -21.22
CA GLY A 118 11.16 -10.01 -21.74
C GLY A 118 10.78 -11.05 -20.68
N ASP A 119 10.62 -10.67 -19.42
CA ASP A 119 10.24 -11.56 -18.32
C ASP A 119 8.71 -11.68 -18.18
N GLN A 120 8.12 -12.78 -18.66
CA GLN A 120 6.67 -13.00 -18.56
C GLN A 120 6.20 -13.46 -17.17
N SER A 121 7.11 -13.80 -16.26
CA SER A 121 6.72 -14.37 -14.96
C SER A 121 6.06 -13.34 -14.04
N GLY A 122 6.58 -12.11 -13.99
CA GLY A 122 5.99 -11.00 -13.25
C GLY A 122 4.58 -10.63 -13.77
N ALA A 123 4.41 -10.61 -15.09
CA ALA A 123 3.11 -10.39 -15.73
C ALA A 123 2.06 -11.43 -15.29
N GLN A 124 2.43 -12.71 -15.24
CA GLN A 124 1.50 -13.77 -14.81
C GLN A 124 1.13 -13.65 -13.34
N GLN A 125 2.12 -13.43 -12.46
CA GLN A 125 1.86 -13.26 -11.02
C GLN A 125 0.90 -12.09 -10.75
N ALA A 126 1.07 -11.00 -11.50
CA ALA A 126 0.26 -9.81 -11.37
C ALA A 126 -1.19 -10.04 -11.85
N ILE A 127 -1.39 -10.87 -12.87
CA ILE A 127 -2.73 -11.29 -13.33
C ILE A 127 -3.39 -12.18 -12.27
N ASP A 128 -2.66 -13.15 -11.71
CA ASP A 128 -3.17 -14.07 -10.69
C ASP A 128 -3.67 -13.32 -9.44
N GLN A 129 -2.97 -12.26 -9.02
CA GLN A 129 -3.36 -11.43 -7.88
C GLN A 129 -4.67 -10.67 -8.15
N LEU A 130 -4.85 -10.12 -9.34
CA LEU A 130 -6.09 -9.44 -9.73
C LEU A 130 -7.29 -10.40 -9.73
N ASP A 131 -7.10 -11.63 -10.21
CA ASP A 131 -8.15 -12.64 -10.24
C ASP A 131 -8.52 -13.13 -8.83
N ALA A 132 -7.54 -13.23 -7.92
CA ALA A 132 -7.81 -13.51 -6.51
C ALA A 132 -8.66 -12.40 -5.86
N ALA A 133 -8.33 -11.12 -6.11
CA ALA A 133 -9.10 -9.99 -5.61
C ALA A 133 -10.55 -9.98 -6.15
N ARG A 134 -10.73 -10.25 -7.44
CA ARG A 134 -12.07 -10.39 -8.05
C ARG A 134 -12.90 -11.50 -7.39
N THR A 135 -12.27 -12.61 -7.06
CA THR A 135 -12.92 -13.74 -6.36
C THR A 135 -13.38 -13.35 -4.96
N GLN A 136 -12.58 -12.57 -4.23
CA GLN A 136 -12.95 -12.07 -2.90
C GLN A 136 -14.14 -11.10 -2.96
N LEU A 137 -14.19 -10.22 -3.97
CA LEU A 137 -15.34 -9.32 -4.17
C LEU A 137 -16.63 -10.08 -4.48
N ASP A 138 -16.57 -11.12 -5.32
CA ASP A 138 -17.74 -11.96 -5.60
C ASP A 138 -18.27 -12.64 -4.32
N THR A 139 -17.34 -13.14 -3.49
CA THR A 139 -17.64 -13.75 -2.19
C THR A 139 -18.31 -12.74 -1.25
N ALA A 140 -17.74 -11.54 -1.09
CA ALA A 140 -18.29 -10.47 -0.26
C ALA A 140 -19.70 -10.06 -0.73
N LEU A 141 -19.90 -9.90 -2.04
CA LEU A 141 -21.21 -9.62 -2.63
C LEU A 141 -22.23 -10.72 -2.33
N GLY A 142 -21.81 -11.99 -2.34
CA GLY A 142 -22.62 -13.13 -1.92
C GLY A 142 -23.06 -13.06 -0.45
N HIS A 143 -22.15 -12.62 0.44
CA HIS A 143 -22.47 -12.41 1.86
C HIS A 143 -23.48 -11.27 2.05
N TYR A 144 -23.26 -10.11 1.44
CA TYR A 144 -24.20 -8.99 1.53
C TYR A 144 -25.58 -9.35 0.97
N ARG A 145 -25.64 -10.04 -0.18
CA ARG A 145 -26.91 -10.56 -0.73
C ARG A 145 -27.63 -11.49 0.25
N THR A 146 -26.89 -12.28 1.02
CA THR A 146 -27.47 -13.16 2.04
C THR A 146 -27.98 -12.37 3.24
N ALA A 147 -27.23 -11.37 3.71
CA ALA A 147 -27.67 -10.47 4.77
C ALA A 147 -28.95 -9.72 4.39
N ILE A 148 -29.02 -9.15 3.18
CA ILE A 148 -30.20 -8.43 2.66
C ILE A 148 -31.43 -9.36 2.57
N ARG A 149 -31.26 -10.63 2.18
CA ARG A 149 -32.37 -11.59 2.15
C ARG A 149 -32.92 -11.88 3.55
N SER A 150 -32.04 -11.96 4.55
CA SER A 150 -32.42 -12.23 5.94
C SER A 150 -33.00 -11.01 6.65
N ASN A 151 -32.45 -9.82 6.39
CA ASN A 151 -32.93 -8.54 6.88
C ASN A 151 -33.01 -7.54 5.71
N PRO A 152 -34.18 -7.43 5.06
CA PRO A 152 -34.37 -6.51 3.95
C PRO A 152 -34.24 -5.02 4.31
N THR A 153 -34.11 -4.66 5.59
CA THR A 153 -33.91 -3.27 6.05
C THR A 153 -32.47 -2.95 6.43
N ASP A 154 -31.55 -3.90 6.32
CA ASP A 154 -30.11 -3.70 6.54
C ASP A 154 -29.50 -2.71 5.52
N GLU A 155 -29.33 -1.44 5.94
CA GLU A 155 -28.80 -0.37 5.11
C GLU A 155 -27.32 -0.56 4.79
N ASP A 156 -26.54 -1.07 5.75
CA ASP A 156 -25.11 -1.32 5.60
C ASP A 156 -24.87 -2.39 4.54
N ALA A 157 -25.58 -3.52 4.61
CA ALA A 157 -25.44 -4.59 3.62
C ALA A 157 -25.83 -4.12 2.20
N ARG A 158 -26.82 -3.23 2.07
CA ARG A 158 -27.19 -2.65 0.76
C ARG A 158 -26.13 -1.71 0.22
N ALA A 159 -25.65 -0.78 1.04
CA ALA A 159 -24.61 0.17 0.66
C ALA A 159 -23.34 -0.57 0.24
N ASN A 160 -22.93 -1.56 1.03
CA ASN A 160 -21.74 -2.35 0.76
C ASN A 160 -21.92 -3.20 -0.51
N ALA A 161 -23.08 -3.83 -0.72
CA ALA A 161 -23.37 -4.59 -1.95
C ALA A 161 -23.33 -3.71 -3.21
N GLU A 162 -23.89 -2.50 -3.16
CA GLU A 162 -23.85 -1.56 -4.28
C GLU A 162 -22.42 -1.14 -4.59
N MET A 163 -21.64 -0.80 -3.57
CA MET A 163 -20.25 -0.40 -3.73
C MET A 163 -19.40 -1.54 -4.33
N THR A 164 -19.51 -2.76 -3.78
CA THR A 164 -18.83 -3.95 -4.31
C THR A 164 -19.23 -4.23 -5.76
N TRP A 165 -20.52 -4.16 -6.10
CA TRP A 165 -20.98 -4.39 -7.47
C TRP A 165 -20.49 -3.33 -8.46
N ASN A 166 -20.46 -2.06 -8.05
CA ASN A 166 -19.94 -0.97 -8.88
C ASN A 166 -18.45 -1.15 -9.17
N LEU A 167 -17.66 -1.57 -8.18
CA LEU A 167 -16.26 -1.90 -8.36
C LEU A 167 -16.04 -3.07 -9.33
N MET A 168 -16.79 -4.18 -9.18
CA MET A 168 -16.66 -5.32 -10.09
C MET A 168 -16.88 -4.92 -11.55
N LYS A 169 -17.78 -3.96 -11.82
CA LYS A 169 -17.95 -3.41 -13.17
C LYS A 169 -16.78 -2.55 -13.63
N GLN A 170 -16.16 -1.78 -12.75
CA GLN A 170 -14.98 -0.98 -13.08
C GLN A 170 -13.80 -1.87 -13.46
N LEU A 171 -13.64 -3.02 -12.79
CA LEU A 171 -12.57 -3.98 -13.10
C LEU A 171 -12.78 -4.76 -14.41
N GLN A 172 -13.94 -4.65 -15.05
CA GLN A 172 -14.27 -5.36 -16.30
C GLN A 172 -14.18 -4.48 -17.56
N GLN A 173 -14.00 -3.16 -17.38
CA GLN A 173 -13.89 -2.17 -18.46
C GLN A 173 -12.44 -1.94 -18.83
#